data_AF-A0A916HNM1-F1
#
_entry.id   AF-A0A916HNM1-F1
#
_cell.length_a   1.000
_cell.length_b   1.000
_cell.length_c   1.000
_cell.angle_alpha   90.00
_cell.angle_beta   90.00
_cell.angle_gamma   90.00
#
_symmetry.space_group_name_H-M   'P 1'
#
loop_
_entity.id
_entity.type
_entity.pdbx_description
1 polymer ?
#
loop_
_entity_poly.entity_id
_entity_poly.type
_entity_poly.pdbx_seq_one_letter_code
_entity_poly.pdbx_strand_id
1 'polypeptide(L)'
;MTPAEAAALVRPRDRLAVPLGPGQPPAFLHALGERDDFEDLRVFGALLTGLYEVFTRRGVSLRSGFFGPVERGLRSSGHDVEFVPADFRRFSRIVRDFHPRILAVQAAMPDEKGMVSFGLHAGAGIEELFAVTRDPDRLLVVEVNPGIPRTVGLPPEHPHAIALDAIDVIIESDAPVFTIGDPEPTAVERAIAEIVAGYVPDGATIQTGIGGIPSAVAGILASGPGGDYGIHTEMFTNGCLALHRAGKVTNRKGVFDGHSIVTFAAGTREVYDYLDGNEDVRFLPVELVNDPAIISRNRRMVSINGALAVDLVGQISADTIDGRQFSGIGGHEDF
;
A
#
# COMPACT_ATOMS: atom_id res chain seq x y z
N MET A 1 4.32 4.77 24.30
CA MET A 1 3.12 4.34 25.07
C MET A 1 2.78 2.92 24.67
N THR A 2 2.06 2.18 25.51
CA THR A 2 1.53 0.86 25.14
C THR A 2 0.39 1.00 24.12
N PRO A 3 0.08 -0.05 23.33
CA PRO A 3 -1.07 -0.03 22.43
C PRO A 3 -2.39 0.28 23.13
N ALA A 4 -2.60 -0.22 24.35
CA ALA A 4 -3.82 0.00 25.13
C ALA A 4 -3.97 1.46 25.58
N GLU A 5 -2.88 2.09 26.04
CA GLU A 5 -2.90 3.52 26.41
C GLU A 5 -3.17 4.40 25.19
N ALA A 6 -2.58 4.08 24.03
CA ALA A 6 -2.86 4.78 22.79
C ALA A 6 -4.33 4.58 22.35
N ALA A 7 -4.84 3.35 22.44
CA ALA A 7 -6.23 3.05 22.12
C ALA A 7 -7.20 3.82 23.02
N ALA A 8 -6.88 4.05 24.30
CA ALA A 8 -7.70 4.84 25.22
C ALA A 8 -7.83 6.32 24.82
N LEU A 9 -6.93 6.85 23.97
CA LEU A 9 -7.03 8.21 23.44
C LEU A 9 -8.11 8.35 22.36
N VAL A 10 -8.61 7.25 21.81
CA VAL A 10 -9.72 7.26 20.84
C VAL A 10 -11.03 7.49 21.58
N ARG A 11 -11.83 8.46 21.15
CA ARG A 11 -13.10 8.77 21.81
C ARG A 11 -14.19 7.79 21.35
N PRO A 12 -15.26 7.56 22.15
CA PRO A 12 -16.42 6.78 21.70
C PRO A 12 -17.04 7.26 20.39
N ARG A 13 -16.94 8.57 20.12
CA ARG A 13 -17.30 9.20 18.85
C ARG A 13 -16.05 9.83 18.25
N ASP A 14 -15.56 9.26 17.16
CA ASP A 14 -14.32 9.71 16.55
C ASP A 14 -14.23 9.40 15.07
N ARG A 15 -13.25 10.04 14.42
CA ARG A 15 -12.86 9.74 13.05
C ARG A 15 -11.40 9.31 13.04
N LEU A 16 -11.16 8.07 12.66
CA LEU A 16 -9.85 7.43 12.54
C LEU A 16 -9.55 7.15 11.06
N ALA A 17 -8.35 7.48 10.60
CA ALA A 17 -7.87 7.01 9.32
C ALA A 17 -6.64 6.12 9.50
N VAL A 18 -6.58 5.03 8.74
CA VAL A 18 -5.42 4.13 8.65
C VAL A 18 -5.03 3.92 7.19
N PRO A 19 -3.75 3.68 6.87
CA PRO A 19 -3.29 3.46 5.52
C PRO A 19 -3.89 2.21 4.84
N LEU A 20 -3.62 2.10 3.53
CA LEU A 20 -3.87 0.89 2.79
C LEU A 20 -2.88 -0.21 3.22
N GLY A 21 -3.39 -1.43 3.42
CA GLY A 21 -2.57 -2.63 3.49
C GLY A 21 -1.39 -2.54 4.50
N PRO A 22 -0.14 -2.70 4.05
CA PRO A 22 1.03 -2.83 4.91
C PRO A 22 1.40 -1.55 5.68
N GLY A 23 0.72 -0.42 5.48
CA GLY A 23 0.88 0.77 6.30
C GLY A 23 0.01 0.79 7.57
N GLN A 24 -0.87 -0.20 7.76
CA GLN A 24 -1.76 -0.27 8.92
C GLN A 24 -1.00 -0.60 10.21
N PRO A 25 -1.34 0.01 11.37
CA PRO A 25 -0.73 -0.28 12.67
C PRO A 25 -1.47 -1.44 13.40
N PRO A 26 -1.01 -2.70 13.30
CA PRO A 26 -1.77 -3.85 13.79
C PRO A 26 -1.94 -3.86 15.30
N ALA A 27 -0.91 -3.56 16.10
CA ALA A 27 -1.03 -3.60 17.56
C ALA A 27 -2.01 -2.54 18.06
N PHE A 28 -2.02 -1.35 17.47
CA PHE A 28 -3.01 -0.31 17.76
C PHE A 28 -4.43 -0.75 17.41
N LEU A 29 -4.65 -1.34 16.22
CA LEU A 29 -5.95 -1.83 15.79
C LEU A 29 -6.46 -3.00 16.64
N HIS A 30 -5.57 -3.90 17.08
CA HIS A 30 -5.92 -4.95 18.04
C HIS A 30 -6.31 -4.38 19.41
N ALA A 31 -5.56 -3.38 19.92
CA ALA A 31 -5.89 -2.75 21.19
C ALA A 31 -7.23 -2.00 21.17
N LEU A 32 -7.63 -1.41 20.04
CA LEU A 32 -8.98 -0.88 19.86
C LEU A 32 -10.05 -1.97 19.90
N GLY A 33 -9.69 -3.18 19.46
CA GLY A 33 -10.55 -4.36 19.50
C GLY A 33 -10.95 -4.75 20.92
N GLU A 34 -10.12 -4.49 21.93
CA GLU A 34 -10.42 -4.80 23.34
C GLU A 34 -11.50 -3.89 23.97
N ARG A 35 -11.93 -2.85 23.25
CA ARG A 35 -12.94 -1.88 23.72
C ARG A 35 -14.31 -2.18 23.16
N ASP A 36 -15.35 -1.91 23.94
CA ASP A 36 -16.76 -2.10 23.59
C ASP A 36 -17.63 -0.84 23.83
N ASP A 37 -17.00 0.30 24.12
CA ASP A 37 -17.63 1.56 24.49
C ASP A 37 -17.90 2.51 23.32
N PHE A 38 -17.71 2.07 22.06
CA PHE A 38 -17.89 2.92 20.89
C PHE A 38 -19.36 3.26 20.62
N GLU A 39 -19.62 4.54 20.31
CA GLU A 39 -20.93 5.05 19.93
C GLU A 39 -21.02 5.36 18.42
N ASP A 40 -19.98 5.99 17.86
CA ASP A 40 -19.88 6.38 16.44
C ASP A 40 -18.39 6.57 16.07
N LEU A 41 -17.62 5.48 16.13
CA LEU A 41 -16.24 5.45 15.63
C LEU A 41 -16.27 5.15 14.13
N ARG A 42 -15.93 6.14 13.32
CA ARG A 42 -15.81 5.99 11.87
C ARG A 42 -14.36 5.80 11.50
N VAL A 43 -14.08 4.74 10.74
CA VAL A 43 -12.73 4.41 10.30
C VAL A 43 -12.67 4.47 8.78
N PHE A 44 -11.74 5.25 8.23
CA PHE A 44 -11.36 5.14 6.82
C PHE A 44 -10.09 4.31 6.69
N GLY A 45 -10.07 3.38 5.74
CA GLY A 45 -8.92 2.54 5.44
C GLY A 45 -9.09 1.82 4.10
N ALA A 46 -8.21 0.87 3.81
CA ALA A 46 -8.31 0.03 2.61
C ALA A 46 -7.47 -1.23 2.78
N LEU A 47 -7.91 -2.36 2.21
CA LEU A 47 -7.18 -3.63 2.19
C LEU A 47 -6.68 -4.04 3.59
N LEU A 48 -7.57 -4.45 4.47
CA LEU A 48 -7.21 -4.90 5.82
C LEU A 48 -6.24 -6.09 5.77
N THR A 49 -5.14 -5.98 6.51
CA THR A 49 -4.06 -6.99 6.58
C THR A 49 -4.27 -8.04 7.67
N GLY A 50 -5.23 -7.83 8.56
CA GLY A 50 -5.50 -8.69 9.70
C GLY A 50 -6.97 -8.68 10.10
N LEU A 51 -7.35 -9.65 10.94
CA LEU A 51 -8.66 -9.67 11.58
C LEU A 51 -8.61 -8.80 12.83
N TYR A 52 -9.11 -7.57 12.71
CA TYR A 52 -9.14 -6.63 13.83
C TYR A 52 -10.53 -6.59 14.46
N GLU A 53 -10.64 -6.99 15.73
CA GLU A 53 -11.91 -7.13 16.43
C GLU A 53 -12.68 -5.81 16.54
N VAL A 54 -12.00 -4.66 16.48
CA VAL A 54 -12.61 -3.32 16.47
C VAL A 54 -13.71 -3.20 15.40
N PHE A 55 -13.53 -3.81 14.23
CA PHE A 55 -14.52 -3.75 13.14
C PHE A 55 -15.72 -4.68 13.32
N THR A 56 -15.74 -5.46 14.41
CA THR A 56 -16.89 -6.27 14.82
C THR A 56 -17.71 -5.61 15.93
N ARG A 57 -17.17 -4.56 16.55
CA ARG A 57 -17.79 -3.85 17.67
C ARG A 57 -18.99 -3.03 17.20
N ARG A 58 -19.98 -2.87 18.08
CA ARG A 58 -21.11 -1.96 17.85
C ARG A 58 -20.62 -0.52 17.87
N GLY A 59 -21.27 0.34 17.09
CA GLY A 59 -20.89 1.76 16.99
C GLY A 59 -19.60 2.00 16.19
N VAL A 60 -19.01 0.97 15.55
CA VAL A 60 -17.86 1.11 14.67
C VAL A 60 -18.28 0.90 13.23
N SER A 61 -17.88 1.83 12.35
CA SER A 61 -18.17 1.77 10.92
C SER A 61 -16.86 1.86 10.11
N LEU A 62 -16.60 0.89 9.24
CA LEU A 62 -15.47 0.92 8.31
C LEU A 62 -15.94 1.45 6.95
N ARG A 63 -15.25 2.48 6.46
CA ARG A 63 -15.37 3.02 5.10
C ARG A 63 -14.09 2.64 4.37
N SER A 64 -14.16 1.54 3.61
CA SER A 64 -13.00 0.96 2.96
C SER A 64 -12.93 1.35 1.49
N GLY A 65 -11.80 1.93 1.06
CA GLY A 65 -11.54 2.25 -0.33
C GLY A 65 -11.17 1.03 -1.19
N PHE A 66 -10.85 -0.11 -0.58
CA PHE A 66 -10.49 -1.34 -1.30
C PHE A 66 -10.79 -2.57 -0.45
N PHE A 67 -11.56 -3.53 -0.96
CA PHE A 67 -11.89 -4.74 -0.21
C PHE A 67 -10.83 -5.84 -0.37
N GLY A 68 -10.31 -6.34 0.76
CA GLY A 68 -9.65 -7.62 0.85
C GLY A 68 -10.62 -8.74 1.26
N PRO A 69 -10.11 -9.96 1.49
CA PRO A 69 -10.89 -11.05 2.07
C PRO A 69 -11.54 -10.68 3.41
N VAL A 70 -10.87 -9.86 4.22
CA VAL A 70 -11.34 -9.45 5.55
C VAL A 70 -12.57 -8.57 5.45
N GLU A 71 -12.56 -7.50 4.64
CA GLU A 71 -13.70 -6.60 4.47
C GLU A 71 -14.92 -7.35 3.92
N ARG A 72 -14.71 -8.25 2.95
CA ARG A 72 -15.78 -9.10 2.43
C ARG A 72 -16.37 -10.00 3.51
N GLY A 73 -15.51 -10.62 4.33
CA GLY A 73 -15.92 -11.46 5.46
C GLY A 73 -16.74 -10.69 6.49
N LEU A 74 -16.24 -9.51 6.92
CA LEU A 74 -16.91 -8.63 7.87
C LEU A 74 -18.29 -8.18 7.36
N ARG A 75 -18.35 -7.71 6.10
CA ARG A 75 -19.60 -7.29 5.47
C ARG A 75 -20.60 -8.43 5.35
N SER A 76 -20.14 -9.63 4.96
CA SER A 76 -21.01 -10.81 4.86
C SER A 76 -21.55 -11.27 6.22
N SER A 77 -20.84 -10.97 7.30
CA SER A 77 -21.24 -11.25 8.68
C SER A 77 -22.15 -10.17 9.27
N GLY A 78 -22.50 -9.14 8.49
CA GLY A 78 -23.43 -8.08 8.89
C GLY A 78 -22.80 -6.93 9.68
N HIS A 79 -21.47 -6.83 9.70
CA HIS A 79 -20.78 -5.67 10.29
C HIS A 79 -20.86 -4.45 9.36
N ASP A 80 -20.75 -3.24 9.93
CA ASP A 80 -20.85 -1.97 9.19
C ASP A 80 -19.56 -1.71 8.41
N VAL A 81 -19.49 -2.32 7.23
CA VAL A 81 -18.40 -2.15 6.26
C VAL A 81 -18.99 -1.71 4.93
N GLU A 82 -18.64 -0.49 4.52
CA GLU A 82 -19.07 0.09 3.25
C GLU A 82 -17.87 0.37 2.35
N PHE A 83 -18.08 0.18 1.05
CA PHE A 83 -17.10 0.49 0.02
C PHE A 83 -17.17 1.98 -0.33
N VAL A 84 -16.01 2.62 -0.40
CA VAL A 84 -15.87 4.01 -0.87
C VAL A 84 -15.31 3.97 -2.30
N PRO A 85 -16.14 4.26 -3.32
CA PRO A 85 -15.72 4.17 -4.72
C PRO A 85 -14.79 5.34 -5.08
N ALA A 86 -13.50 5.05 -5.17
CA ALA A 86 -12.46 5.97 -5.63
C ALA A 86 -11.23 5.19 -6.12
N ASP A 87 -10.50 5.76 -7.08
CA ASP A 87 -9.13 5.34 -7.37
C ASP A 87 -8.20 5.69 -6.19
N PHE A 88 -7.00 5.10 -6.20
CA PHE A 88 -6.08 5.21 -5.09
C PHE A 88 -5.58 6.65 -4.87
N ARG A 89 -5.42 7.47 -5.92
CA ARG A 89 -5.02 8.89 -5.75
C ARG A 89 -6.08 9.71 -5.05
N ARG A 90 -7.35 9.40 -5.28
CA ARG A 90 -8.47 10.10 -4.63
C ARG A 90 -8.60 9.76 -3.15
N PHE A 91 -7.92 8.73 -2.63
CA PHE A 91 -7.92 8.46 -1.20
C PHE A 91 -7.32 9.61 -0.38
N SER A 92 -6.31 10.32 -0.89
CA SER A 92 -5.74 11.47 -0.18
C SER A 92 -6.76 12.59 -0.01
N ARG A 93 -7.56 12.84 -1.05
CA ARG A 93 -8.69 13.77 -0.95
C ARG A 93 -9.75 13.27 0.02
N ILE A 94 -10.10 11.99 -0.04
CA ILE A 94 -11.09 11.39 0.87
C ILE A 94 -10.64 11.53 2.31
N VAL A 95 -9.40 11.21 2.64
CA VAL A 95 -8.85 11.31 3.99
C VAL A 95 -8.88 12.77 4.47
N ARG A 96 -8.48 13.73 3.62
CA ARG A 96 -8.54 15.16 3.95
C ARG A 96 -9.97 15.64 4.21
N ASP A 97 -10.92 15.28 3.36
CA ASP A 97 -12.32 15.65 3.48
C ASP A 97 -12.99 14.91 4.67
N PHE A 98 -12.55 13.68 4.95
CA PHE A 98 -12.94 12.90 6.12
C PHE A 98 -12.44 13.54 7.42
N HIS A 99 -11.33 14.28 7.36
CA HIS A 99 -10.76 15.09 8.43
C HIS A 99 -10.66 14.31 9.76
N PRO A 100 -9.87 13.21 9.78
CA PRO A 100 -9.81 12.33 10.93
C PRO A 100 -9.16 13.05 12.11
N ARG A 101 -9.73 12.92 13.30
CA ARG A 101 -9.04 13.40 14.50
C ARG A 101 -7.78 12.58 14.77
N ILE A 102 -7.80 11.30 14.41
CA ILE A 102 -6.66 10.40 14.60
C ILE A 102 -6.23 9.83 13.26
N LEU A 103 -4.95 10.00 12.92
CA LEU A 103 -4.31 9.27 11.85
C LEU A 103 -3.33 8.29 12.47
N ALA A 104 -3.47 7.01 12.19
CA ALA A 104 -2.62 5.97 12.76
C ALA A 104 -1.89 5.19 11.67
N VAL A 105 -0.57 5.12 11.74
CA VAL A 105 0.29 4.51 10.71
C VAL A 105 1.31 3.56 11.33
N GLN A 106 1.78 2.58 10.57
CA GLN A 106 2.94 1.77 10.90
C GLN A 106 4.21 2.36 10.26
N ALA A 107 5.34 2.24 10.96
CA ALA A 107 6.62 2.83 10.55
C ALA A 107 7.82 1.96 11.00
N ALA A 108 9.00 2.26 10.44
CA ALA A 108 10.26 1.72 10.93
C ALA A 108 10.63 2.35 12.28
N MET A 109 11.57 1.73 13.01
CA MET A 109 12.15 2.33 14.22
C MET A 109 12.73 3.73 13.92
N PRO A 110 12.86 4.63 14.91
CA PRO A 110 13.62 5.88 14.72
C PRO A 110 15.10 5.58 14.38
N ASP A 111 15.73 6.42 13.58
CA ASP A 111 17.19 6.37 13.36
C ASP A 111 17.97 7.20 14.41
N GLU A 112 19.30 7.21 14.32
CA GLU A 112 20.17 7.97 15.22
C GLU A 112 19.93 9.50 15.20
N LYS A 113 19.30 10.02 14.14
CA LYS A 113 18.96 11.43 13.98
C LYS A 113 17.53 11.73 14.44
N GLY A 114 16.81 10.74 14.96
CA GLY A 114 15.42 10.86 15.36
C GLY A 114 14.45 10.90 14.19
N MET A 115 14.81 10.38 13.01
CA MET A 115 13.90 10.28 11.87
C MET A 115 13.21 8.91 11.83
N VAL A 116 11.90 8.95 11.65
CA VAL A 116 11.01 7.78 11.58
C VAL A 116 10.54 7.62 10.14
N SER A 117 11.02 6.57 9.45
CA SER A 117 10.60 6.27 8.07
C SER A 117 9.20 5.67 8.06
N PHE A 118 8.36 6.08 7.11
CA PHE A 118 7.02 5.50 6.93
C PHE A 118 7.07 4.07 6.33
N GLY A 119 8.27 3.54 6.10
CA GLY A 119 8.50 2.15 5.75
C GLY A 119 7.76 1.73 4.49
N LEU A 120 6.92 0.71 4.59
CA LEU A 120 6.34 0.04 3.44
C LEU A 120 5.29 0.87 2.68
N HIS A 121 4.90 2.05 3.15
CA HIS A 121 3.74 2.76 2.60
C HIS A 121 3.89 4.28 2.58
N ALA A 122 4.11 4.85 1.39
CA ALA A 122 3.89 6.28 1.15
C ALA A 122 2.40 6.53 0.88
N GLY A 123 1.87 5.85 -0.16
CA GLY A 123 0.46 5.81 -0.55
C GLY A 123 -0.29 7.14 -0.43
N ALA A 124 -1.56 7.05 -0.04
CA ALA A 124 -2.53 8.15 -0.06
C ALA A 124 -2.72 8.81 1.31
N GLY A 125 -1.66 9.36 1.90
CA GLY A 125 -1.75 9.93 3.25
C GLY A 125 -0.60 10.84 3.70
N ILE A 126 0.47 11.00 2.91
CA ILE A 126 1.64 11.79 3.33
C ILE A 126 1.28 13.24 3.64
N GLU A 127 0.47 13.91 2.79
CA GLU A 127 0.05 15.29 3.04
C GLU A 127 -0.77 15.39 4.34
N GLU A 128 -1.74 14.49 4.54
CA GLU A 128 -2.57 14.50 5.73
C GLU A 128 -1.76 14.20 6.99
N LEU A 129 -0.76 13.32 6.89
CA LEU A 129 0.12 12.98 8.00
C LEU A 129 0.83 14.23 8.53
N PHE A 130 1.37 15.07 7.65
CA PHE A 130 1.95 16.36 8.05
C PHE A 130 0.90 17.41 8.43
N ALA A 131 -0.35 17.29 7.97
CA ALA A 131 -1.43 18.20 8.37
C ALA A 131 -1.89 17.94 9.81
N VAL A 132 -1.98 16.66 10.21
CA VAL A 132 -2.35 16.24 11.57
C VAL A 132 -1.40 16.82 12.61
N THR A 133 -0.08 16.78 12.36
CA THR A 133 0.92 17.28 13.32
C THR A 133 0.90 18.80 13.53
N ARG A 134 0.15 19.55 12.71
CA ARG A 134 0.00 21.00 12.80
C ARG A 134 -1.28 21.42 13.50
N ASP A 135 -2.15 20.47 13.84
CA ASP A 135 -3.45 20.72 14.43
C ASP A 135 -3.51 20.13 15.86
N PRO A 136 -3.56 20.95 16.91
CA PRO A 136 -3.50 20.49 18.29
C PRO A 136 -4.74 19.69 18.74
N ASP A 137 -5.84 19.70 17.98
CA ASP A 137 -7.04 18.93 18.28
C ASP A 137 -6.99 17.50 17.68
N ARG A 138 -5.94 17.20 16.90
CA ARG A 138 -5.74 15.95 16.18
C ARG A 138 -4.53 15.20 16.74
N LEU A 139 -4.42 13.91 16.42
CA LEU A 139 -3.36 13.03 16.92
C LEU A 139 -2.77 12.20 15.79
N LEU A 140 -1.45 12.25 15.66
CA LEU A 140 -0.67 11.29 14.89
C LEU A 140 -0.21 10.16 15.80
N VAL A 141 -0.72 8.95 15.53
CA VAL A 141 -0.29 7.71 16.19
C VAL A 141 0.64 6.96 15.25
N VAL A 142 1.86 6.68 15.70
CA VAL A 142 2.85 5.91 14.92
C VAL A 142 3.22 4.64 15.66
N GLU A 143 2.92 3.50 15.07
CA GLU A 143 3.38 2.20 15.52
C GLU A 143 4.72 1.87 14.85
N VAL A 144 5.82 1.96 15.59
CA VAL A 144 7.15 1.60 15.12
C VAL A 144 7.43 0.12 15.40
N ASN A 145 8.03 -0.55 14.41
CA ASN A 145 8.32 -1.98 14.48
C ASN A 145 9.70 -2.28 13.86
N PRO A 146 10.57 -3.07 14.53
CA PRO A 146 11.91 -3.38 14.02
C PRO A 146 11.91 -4.26 12.77
N GLY A 147 10.79 -4.94 12.47
CA GLY A 147 10.59 -5.67 11.24
C GLY A 147 10.21 -4.78 10.05
N ILE A 148 9.87 -3.51 10.24
CA ILE A 148 9.53 -2.62 9.13
C ILE A 148 10.81 -1.98 8.57
N PRO A 149 11.10 -2.14 7.26
CA PRO A 149 12.32 -1.60 6.68
C PRO A 149 12.30 -0.07 6.66
N ARG A 150 13.48 0.52 6.82
CA ARG A 150 13.70 1.95 6.59
C ARG A 150 13.86 2.21 5.10
N THR A 151 12.73 2.46 4.45
CA THR A 151 12.70 2.92 3.06
C THR A 151 12.81 4.44 2.99
N VAL A 152 13.10 4.95 1.80
CA VAL A 152 13.38 6.37 1.58
C VAL A 152 12.63 6.89 0.36
N GLY A 153 12.32 8.19 0.37
CA GLY A 153 11.71 8.89 -0.76
C GLY A 153 12.76 9.56 -1.63
N LEU A 154 12.38 10.55 -2.45
CA LEU A 154 13.30 11.36 -3.25
C LEU A 154 13.62 12.69 -2.53
N PRO A 155 14.68 12.77 -1.73
CA PRO A 155 15.05 14.01 -1.08
C PRO A 155 15.68 15.02 -2.06
N PRO A 156 15.50 16.34 -1.83
CA PRO A 156 14.74 16.94 -0.72
C PRO A 156 13.21 17.06 -0.96
N GLU A 157 12.72 16.83 -2.18
CA GLU A 157 11.34 17.20 -2.57
C GLU A 157 10.26 16.30 -1.96
N HIS A 158 10.56 15.02 -1.78
CA HIS A 158 9.62 14.00 -1.33
C HIS A 158 10.25 13.16 -0.22
N PRO A 159 10.39 13.70 1.00
CA PRO A 159 10.86 12.92 2.14
C PRO A 159 9.85 11.81 2.48
N HIS A 160 10.36 10.66 2.89
CA HIS A 160 9.56 9.50 3.31
C HIS A 160 9.80 9.17 4.79
N ALA A 161 9.92 10.22 5.60
CA ALA A 161 10.15 10.14 7.02
C ALA A 161 9.62 11.38 7.73
N ILE A 162 9.38 11.24 9.03
CA ILE A 162 8.99 12.32 9.93
C ILE A 162 9.95 12.38 11.12
N ALA A 163 10.15 13.58 11.69
CA ALA A 163 10.93 13.73 12.91
C ALA A 163 10.15 13.18 14.11
N LEU A 164 10.84 12.51 15.01
CA LEU A 164 10.26 11.87 16.19
C LEU A 164 9.52 12.86 17.10
N ASP A 165 9.97 14.11 17.16
CA ASP A 165 9.38 15.18 17.97
C ASP A 165 8.05 15.72 17.40
N ALA A 166 7.73 15.39 16.15
CA ALA A 166 6.46 15.73 15.52
C ALA A 166 5.37 14.66 15.72
N ILE A 167 5.67 13.54 16.38
CA ILE A 167 4.73 12.44 16.63
C ILE A 167 4.08 12.61 18.00
N ASP A 168 2.73 12.64 18.04
CA ASP A 168 1.98 12.78 19.30
C ASP A 168 2.02 11.50 20.14
N VAL A 169 1.89 10.34 19.50
CA VAL A 169 1.85 9.04 20.16
C VAL A 169 2.71 8.04 19.42
N ILE A 170 3.73 7.51 20.08
CA ILE A 170 4.54 6.41 19.56
C ILE A 170 4.23 5.10 20.31
N ILE A 171 4.03 4.03 19.55
CA ILE A 171 3.82 2.68 20.03
C ILE A 171 4.98 1.83 19.50
N GLU A 172 5.74 1.19 20.39
CA GLU A 172 6.69 0.16 19.97
C GLU A 172 5.98 -1.19 19.92
N SER A 173 6.12 -1.89 18.79
CA SER A 173 5.38 -3.11 18.48
C SER A 173 6.33 -4.20 18.00
N ASP A 174 6.11 -5.42 18.48
CA ASP A 174 6.72 -6.67 17.99
C ASP A 174 5.73 -7.50 17.17
N ALA A 175 4.59 -6.90 16.78
CA ALA A 175 3.58 -7.58 15.98
C ALA A 175 4.17 -8.12 14.67
N PRO A 176 3.76 -9.32 14.21
CA PRO A 176 4.20 -9.84 12.92
C PRO A 176 3.91 -8.86 11.79
N VAL A 177 4.93 -8.54 10.99
CA VAL A 177 4.76 -7.71 9.79
C VAL A 177 4.01 -8.50 8.74
N PHE A 178 2.98 -7.88 8.15
CA PHE A 178 2.19 -8.48 7.09
C PHE A 178 3.07 -8.86 5.89
N THR A 179 2.97 -10.11 5.44
CA THR A 179 3.69 -10.62 4.26
C THR A 179 2.72 -11.28 3.30
N ILE A 180 3.02 -11.19 2.01
CA ILE A 180 2.32 -11.89 0.94
C ILE A 180 3.34 -12.77 0.22
N GLY A 181 3.06 -14.08 0.14
CA GLY A 181 3.86 -15.02 -0.62
C GLY A 181 3.46 -15.05 -2.10
N ASP A 182 4.32 -15.64 -2.93
CA ASP A 182 3.99 -15.98 -4.31
C ASP A 182 3.44 -17.41 -4.37
N PRO A 183 2.16 -17.63 -4.67
CA PRO A 183 1.69 -18.97 -4.97
C PRO A 183 2.33 -19.45 -6.27
N GLU A 184 2.62 -20.75 -6.34
CA GLU A 184 3.07 -21.38 -7.58
C GLU A 184 2.04 -21.16 -8.69
N PRO A 185 2.42 -20.55 -9.83
CA PRO A 185 1.50 -20.31 -10.92
C PRO A 185 0.89 -21.63 -11.42
N THR A 186 -0.38 -21.61 -11.78
CA THR A 186 -1.03 -22.72 -12.49
C THR A 186 -0.53 -22.83 -13.94
N ALA A 187 -0.88 -23.92 -14.62
CA ALA A 187 -0.54 -24.07 -16.04
C ALA A 187 -1.16 -22.97 -16.93
N VAL A 188 -2.38 -22.52 -16.59
CA VAL A 188 -3.06 -21.42 -17.29
C VAL A 188 -2.32 -20.11 -17.06
N GLU A 189 -1.96 -19.81 -15.81
CA GLU A 189 -1.24 -18.57 -15.48
C GLU A 189 0.15 -18.51 -16.12
N ARG A 190 0.86 -19.64 -16.19
CA ARG A 190 2.13 -19.73 -16.95
C ARG A 190 1.94 -19.43 -18.43
N ALA A 191 0.92 -20.01 -19.06
CA ALA A 191 0.64 -19.76 -20.48
C ALA A 191 0.31 -18.28 -20.74
N ILE A 192 -0.47 -17.65 -19.85
CA ILE A 192 -0.74 -16.20 -19.93
C ILE A 192 0.57 -15.41 -19.76
N ALA A 193 1.40 -15.77 -18.79
CA ALA A 193 2.65 -15.09 -18.52
C ALA A 193 3.64 -15.16 -19.70
N GLU A 194 3.74 -16.30 -20.39
CA GLU A 194 4.55 -16.45 -21.60
C GLU A 194 4.09 -15.51 -22.72
N ILE A 195 2.77 -15.38 -22.91
CA ILE A 195 2.20 -14.45 -23.89
C ILE A 195 2.52 -13.00 -23.48
N VAL A 196 2.23 -12.62 -22.24
CA VAL A 196 2.44 -11.27 -21.72
C VAL A 196 3.91 -10.87 -21.77
N ALA A 197 4.84 -11.75 -21.40
CA ALA A 197 6.27 -11.49 -21.45
C ALA A 197 6.76 -11.14 -22.87
N GLY A 198 6.13 -11.71 -23.90
CA GLY A 198 6.40 -11.37 -25.30
C GLY A 198 6.07 -9.92 -25.69
N TYR A 199 5.25 -9.22 -24.87
CA TYR A 199 4.91 -7.81 -25.06
C TYR A 199 5.80 -6.85 -24.27
N VAL A 200 6.77 -7.35 -23.50
CA VAL A 200 7.69 -6.52 -22.72
C VAL A 200 9.02 -6.39 -23.47
N PRO A 201 9.26 -5.28 -24.18
CA PRO A 201 10.52 -5.09 -24.90
C PRO A 201 11.66 -4.72 -23.94
N ASP A 202 12.90 -4.90 -24.39
CA ASP A 202 14.07 -4.33 -23.73
C ASP A 202 13.92 -2.82 -23.53
N GLY A 203 14.38 -2.34 -22.37
CA GLY A 203 14.28 -0.94 -22.02
C GLY A 203 12.90 -0.48 -21.53
N ALA A 204 11.92 -1.40 -21.42
CA ALA A 204 10.57 -1.09 -20.91
C ALA A 204 10.58 -0.60 -19.46
N THR A 205 9.65 0.29 -19.13
CA THR A 205 9.32 0.61 -17.74
C THR A 205 8.11 -0.21 -17.32
N ILE A 206 8.24 -0.97 -16.24
CA ILE A 206 7.26 -1.99 -15.87
C ILE A 206 6.46 -1.52 -14.64
N GLN A 207 5.14 -1.59 -14.77
CA GLN A 207 4.20 -1.70 -13.64
C GLN A 207 3.63 -3.11 -13.62
N THR A 208 3.54 -3.68 -12.43
CA THR A 208 2.96 -5.01 -12.23
C THR A 208 2.42 -5.16 -10.81
N GLY A 209 1.46 -6.07 -10.63
CA GLY A 209 0.84 -6.37 -9.34
C GLY A 209 1.42 -7.62 -8.65
N ILE A 210 0.60 -8.20 -7.76
CA ILE A 210 0.83 -9.50 -7.13
C ILE A 210 0.03 -10.61 -7.83
N GLY A 211 0.41 -11.86 -7.59
CA GLY A 211 -0.35 -13.05 -7.99
C GLY A 211 0.42 -13.93 -8.99
N GLY A 212 -0.16 -15.10 -9.31
CA GLY A 212 0.51 -16.11 -10.12
C GLY A 212 0.95 -15.59 -11.50
N ILE A 213 0.13 -14.80 -12.18
CA ILE A 213 0.45 -14.22 -13.50
C ILE A 213 1.57 -13.16 -13.40
N PRO A 214 1.42 -12.06 -12.63
CA PRO A 214 2.49 -11.07 -12.45
C PRO A 214 3.84 -11.65 -12.04
N SER A 215 3.84 -12.55 -11.06
CA SER A 215 5.07 -13.16 -10.55
C SER A 215 5.73 -14.07 -11.60
N ALA A 216 4.94 -14.81 -12.39
CA ALA A 216 5.45 -15.60 -13.51
C ALA A 216 6.05 -14.72 -14.62
N VAL A 217 5.40 -13.61 -14.98
CA VAL A 217 5.93 -12.68 -15.98
C VAL A 217 7.28 -12.13 -15.51
N ALA A 218 7.37 -11.65 -14.27
CA ALA A 218 8.62 -11.15 -13.71
C ALA A 218 9.73 -12.21 -13.70
N GLY A 219 9.39 -13.47 -13.38
CA GLY A 219 10.33 -14.60 -13.43
C GLY A 219 10.87 -14.87 -14.84
N ILE A 220 10.02 -14.82 -15.86
CA ILE A 220 10.43 -14.98 -17.26
C ILE A 220 11.37 -13.85 -17.66
N LEU A 221 11.04 -12.60 -17.32
CA LEU A 221 11.88 -11.43 -17.65
C LEU A 221 13.21 -11.43 -16.90
N ALA A 222 13.22 -11.87 -15.64
CA ALA A 222 14.43 -11.98 -14.82
C ALA A 222 15.41 -13.03 -15.36
N SER A 223 14.89 -14.19 -15.78
CA SER A 223 15.70 -15.31 -16.31
C SER A 223 15.99 -15.22 -17.81
N GLY A 224 15.21 -14.43 -18.54
CA GLY A 224 15.33 -14.25 -19.98
C GLY A 224 16.51 -13.38 -20.42
N PRO A 225 16.76 -13.24 -21.74
CA PRO A 225 17.88 -12.48 -22.26
C PRO A 225 17.70 -10.96 -22.20
N GLY A 226 16.45 -10.47 -22.12
CA GLY A 226 16.14 -9.05 -22.12
C GLY A 226 16.59 -8.30 -20.86
N GLY A 227 16.41 -6.98 -20.82
CA GLY A 227 16.84 -6.16 -19.68
C GLY A 227 16.71 -4.66 -19.94
N ASP A 228 17.54 -3.87 -19.24
CA ASP A 228 17.48 -2.40 -19.24
C ASP A 228 16.13 -1.85 -18.71
N TYR A 229 15.46 -2.63 -17.87
CA TYR A 229 14.12 -2.30 -17.42
C TYR A 229 14.14 -1.11 -16.46
N GLY A 230 13.07 -0.33 -16.51
CA GLY A 230 12.68 0.59 -15.46
C GLY A 230 11.58 0.00 -14.60
N ILE A 231 11.47 0.47 -13.36
CA ILE A 231 10.34 0.19 -12.48
C ILE A 231 9.67 1.51 -12.10
N HIS A 232 8.40 1.64 -12.44
CA HIS A 232 7.50 2.70 -11.99
C HIS A 232 6.15 2.00 -11.77
N THR A 233 5.85 1.62 -10.54
CA THR A 233 4.75 0.72 -10.22
C THR A 233 4.04 1.19 -8.96
N GLU A 234 2.76 0.89 -8.79
CA GLU A 234 2.07 1.21 -7.53
C GLU A 234 2.73 0.48 -6.35
N MET A 235 3.02 -0.81 -6.53
CA MET A 235 3.48 -1.71 -5.47
C MET A 235 4.82 -2.37 -5.82
N PHE A 236 5.79 -2.31 -4.91
CA PHE A 236 7.00 -3.15 -4.99
C PHE A 236 6.68 -4.56 -4.50
N THR A 237 6.91 -5.56 -5.36
CA THR A 237 6.59 -6.97 -5.07
C THR A 237 7.83 -7.87 -5.18
N ASN A 238 7.66 -9.15 -4.88
CA ASN A 238 8.65 -10.19 -5.13
C ASN A 238 9.13 -10.23 -6.59
N GLY A 239 8.24 -9.98 -7.55
CA GLY A 239 8.60 -9.89 -8.97
C GLY A 239 9.59 -8.74 -9.24
N CYS A 240 9.37 -7.58 -8.63
CA CYS A 240 10.30 -6.45 -8.70
C CYS A 240 11.67 -6.83 -8.11
N LEU A 241 11.68 -7.49 -6.95
CA LEU A 241 12.91 -7.99 -6.33
C LEU A 241 13.68 -8.96 -7.25
N ALA A 242 12.97 -9.87 -7.92
CA ALA A 242 13.59 -10.84 -8.83
C ALA A 242 14.30 -10.14 -10.01
N LEU A 243 13.68 -9.11 -10.59
CA LEU A 243 14.29 -8.30 -11.66
C LEU A 243 15.55 -7.56 -11.19
N HIS A 244 15.50 -6.98 -9.99
CA HIS A 244 16.64 -6.32 -9.35
C HIS A 244 17.80 -7.29 -9.13
N ARG A 245 17.54 -8.43 -8.48
CA ARG A 245 18.56 -9.47 -8.20
C ARG A 245 19.16 -10.06 -9.47
N ALA A 246 18.40 -10.14 -10.55
CA ALA A 246 18.89 -10.59 -11.86
C ALA A 246 19.69 -9.52 -12.62
N GLY A 247 19.88 -8.31 -12.06
CA GLY A 247 20.62 -7.22 -12.70
C GLY A 247 19.92 -6.67 -13.95
N LYS A 248 18.60 -6.84 -14.05
CA LYS A 248 17.83 -6.44 -15.24
C LYS A 248 17.34 -5.00 -15.19
N VAL A 249 17.39 -4.37 -14.02
CA VAL A 249 16.84 -3.03 -13.76
C VAL A 249 17.95 -1.98 -13.86
N THR A 250 17.73 -0.95 -14.68
CA THR A 250 18.64 0.19 -14.85
C THR A 250 17.96 1.53 -14.61
N ASN A 251 16.62 1.56 -14.63
CA ASN A 251 15.81 2.77 -14.45
C ASN A 251 16.17 3.93 -15.39
N ARG A 252 16.45 3.64 -16.67
CA ARG A 252 16.49 4.65 -17.75
C ARG A 252 15.09 4.90 -18.28
N LYS A 253 14.30 5.66 -17.55
CA LYS A 253 12.86 5.88 -17.75
C LYS A 253 12.53 7.23 -18.38
N GLY A 254 13.42 8.23 -18.32
CA GLY A 254 13.15 9.62 -18.70
C GLY A 254 12.45 10.45 -17.62
N VAL A 255 11.96 9.82 -16.55
CA VAL A 255 11.43 10.45 -15.35
C VAL A 255 11.86 9.62 -14.14
N PHE A 256 12.34 10.30 -13.09
CA PHE A 256 12.93 9.65 -11.91
C PHE A 256 14.01 8.62 -12.28
N ASP A 257 14.90 9.00 -13.20
CA ASP A 257 15.98 8.13 -13.68
C ASP A 257 16.89 7.66 -12.53
N GLY A 258 17.38 6.44 -12.66
CA GLY A 258 18.24 5.79 -11.67
C GLY A 258 17.49 5.13 -10.52
N HIS A 259 16.18 5.38 -10.36
CA HIS A 259 15.41 4.86 -9.23
C HIS A 259 14.16 4.08 -9.66
N SER A 260 13.88 2.99 -8.95
CA SER A 260 12.62 2.28 -9.01
C SER A 260 11.60 3.06 -8.19
N ILE A 261 10.51 3.49 -8.79
CA ILE A 261 9.52 4.33 -8.12
C ILE A 261 8.30 3.50 -7.73
N VAL A 262 7.92 3.58 -6.45
CA VAL A 262 6.78 2.88 -5.87
C VAL A 262 6.00 3.76 -4.90
N THR A 263 4.73 3.42 -4.62
CA THR A 263 3.98 4.10 -3.56
C THR A 263 3.78 3.25 -2.32
N PHE A 264 3.80 1.92 -2.45
CA PHE A 264 3.90 1.01 -1.31
C PHE A 264 4.63 -0.28 -1.69
N ALA A 265 4.87 -1.17 -0.72
CA ALA A 265 5.48 -2.47 -0.94
C ALA A 265 4.75 -3.55 -0.15
N ALA A 266 4.49 -4.69 -0.79
CA ALA A 266 3.96 -5.88 -0.15
C ALA A 266 4.59 -7.12 -0.79
N GLY A 267 5.08 -8.03 0.05
CA GLY A 267 5.78 -9.22 -0.40
C GLY A 267 6.27 -10.08 0.75
N THR A 268 7.30 -10.88 0.50
CA THR A 268 7.93 -11.72 1.52
C THR A 268 8.89 -10.92 2.40
N ARG A 269 9.36 -11.54 3.50
CA ARG A 269 10.43 -11.00 4.34
C ARG A 269 11.68 -10.60 3.53
N GLU A 270 12.02 -11.35 2.50
CA GLU A 270 13.16 -11.04 1.63
C GLU A 270 12.99 -9.71 0.87
N VAL A 271 11.77 -9.36 0.48
CA VAL A 271 11.48 -8.05 -0.12
C VAL A 271 11.76 -6.95 0.89
N TYR A 272 11.29 -7.12 2.12
CA TYR A 272 11.47 -6.12 3.16
C TYR A 272 12.93 -5.98 3.57
N ASP A 273 13.68 -7.08 3.70
CA ASP A 273 15.13 -7.05 3.96
C ASP A 273 15.90 -6.34 2.84
N TYR A 274 15.50 -6.56 1.58
CA TYR A 274 16.13 -5.90 0.44
C TYR A 274 15.84 -4.39 0.39
N LEU A 275 14.67 -3.97 0.87
CA LEU A 275 14.25 -2.57 0.88
C LEU A 275 14.86 -1.76 2.04
N ASP A 276 15.30 -2.42 3.11
CA ASP A 276 15.85 -1.75 4.29
C ASP A 276 17.16 -1.00 3.97
N GLY A 277 17.12 0.33 4.06
CA GLY A 277 18.25 1.20 3.73
C GLY A 277 18.62 1.25 2.24
N ASN A 278 17.85 0.60 1.37
CA ASN A 278 18.17 0.53 -0.05
C ASN A 278 17.70 1.79 -0.78
N GLU A 279 18.64 2.41 -1.48
CA GLU A 279 18.43 3.67 -2.18
C GLU A 279 18.03 3.54 -3.66
N ASP A 280 18.10 2.33 -4.22
CA ASP A 280 17.69 2.07 -5.61
C ASP A 280 16.17 2.07 -5.78
N VAL A 281 15.43 1.98 -4.67
CA VAL A 281 13.97 2.03 -4.61
C VAL A 281 13.54 3.27 -3.83
N ARG A 282 12.64 4.07 -4.41
CA ARG A 282 12.16 5.32 -3.83
C ARG A 282 10.65 5.29 -3.69
N PHE A 283 10.19 5.61 -2.49
CA PHE A 283 8.78 5.64 -2.13
C PHE A 283 8.24 7.06 -2.29
N LEU A 284 7.23 7.23 -3.14
CA LEU A 284 6.60 8.52 -3.41
C LEU A 284 5.09 8.46 -3.13
N PRO A 285 4.46 9.60 -2.79
CA PRO A 285 3.01 9.68 -2.66
C PRO A 285 2.28 9.17 -3.91
N VAL A 286 1.13 8.53 -3.71
CA VAL A 286 0.36 7.90 -4.79
C VAL A 286 -0.04 8.91 -5.87
N GLU A 287 -0.24 10.17 -5.49
CA GLU A 287 -0.61 11.27 -6.40
C GLU A 287 0.46 11.56 -7.43
N LEU A 288 1.71 11.10 -7.22
CA LEU A 288 2.79 11.18 -8.19
C LEU A 288 2.98 9.85 -8.93
N VAL A 289 2.97 8.74 -8.18
CA VAL A 289 3.23 7.40 -8.76
C VAL A 289 2.13 7.03 -9.74
N ASN A 290 0.88 7.30 -9.38
CA ASN A 290 -0.30 6.96 -10.18
C ASN A 290 -0.79 8.14 -11.04
N ASP A 291 -0.05 9.24 -11.18
CA ASP A 291 -0.46 10.33 -12.07
C ASP A 291 -0.25 9.90 -13.53
N PRO A 292 -1.31 9.79 -14.37
CA PRO A 292 -1.17 9.42 -15.76
C PRO A 292 -0.21 10.33 -16.54
N ALA A 293 -0.11 11.62 -16.17
CA ALA A 293 0.81 12.57 -16.79
C ALA A 293 2.29 12.29 -16.46
N ILE A 294 2.55 11.67 -15.30
CA ILE A 294 3.89 11.20 -14.92
C ILE A 294 4.14 9.82 -15.52
N ILE A 295 3.17 8.91 -15.44
CA ILE A 295 3.25 7.57 -16.01
C ILE A 295 3.59 7.65 -17.51
N SER A 296 2.89 8.51 -18.26
CA SER A 296 3.09 8.67 -19.71
C SER A 296 4.47 9.19 -20.13
N ARG A 297 5.25 9.73 -19.18
CA ARG A 297 6.63 10.18 -19.42
C ARG A 297 7.65 9.05 -19.32
N ASN A 298 7.28 7.91 -18.75
CA ASN A 298 8.17 6.76 -18.66
C ASN A 298 8.41 6.14 -20.04
N ARG A 299 9.67 5.84 -20.32
CA ARG A 299 10.11 5.21 -21.56
C ARG A 299 9.50 3.83 -21.67
N ARG A 300 8.74 3.59 -22.76
CA ARG A 300 8.15 2.27 -23.09
C ARG A 300 7.41 1.67 -21.88
N MET A 301 6.50 2.46 -21.31
CA MET A 301 5.69 2.00 -20.19
C MET A 301 4.88 0.76 -20.58
N VAL A 302 4.95 -0.30 -19.76
CA VAL A 302 4.13 -1.50 -19.86
C VAL A 302 3.48 -1.74 -18.51
N SER A 303 2.16 -1.69 -18.49
CA SER A 303 1.33 -2.00 -17.33
C SER A 303 0.73 -3.40 -17.46
N ILE A 304 0.78 -4.17 -16.36
CA ILE A 304 0.32 -5.55 -16.31
C ILE A 304 -0.65 -5.68 -15.14
N ASN A 305 -1.95 -5.66 -15.44
CA ASN A 305 -3.03 -5.72 -14.45
C ASN A 305 -3.91 -6.97 -14.65
N GLY A 306 -4.49 -7.44 -13.56
CA GLY A 306 -5.49 -8.52 -13.57
C GLY A 306 -6.91 -7.95 -13.69
N ALA A 307 -7.80 -8.74 -14.28
CA ALA A 307 -9.24 -8.45 -14.35
C ALA A 307 -10.06 -9.70 -14.01
N LEU A 308 -11.31 -9.50 -13.62
CA LEU A 308 -12.26 -10.57 -13.28
C LEU A 308 -13.07 -11.01 -14.51
N ALA A 309 -13.43 -10.04 -15.36
CA ALA A 309 -14.18 -10.31 -16.58
C ALA A 309 -13.87 -9.27 -17.66
N VAL A 310 -14.00 -9.70 -18.92
CA VAL A 310 -13.97 -8.84 -20.11
C VAL A 310 -15.16 -9.21 -20.97
N ASP A 311 -15.94 -8.23 -21.42
CA ASP A 311 -17.07 -8.47 -22.33
C ASP A 311 -16.63 -8.44 -23.81
N LEU A 312 -17.57 -8.77 -24.72
CA LEU A 312 -17.28 -8.85 -26.16
C LEU A 312 -16.98 -7.49 -26.81
N VAL A 313 -17.28 -6.37 -26.14
CA VAL A 313 -16.98 -5.02 -26.63
C VAL A 313 -15.73 -4.43 -25.97
N GLY A 314 -15.07 -5.19 -25.09
CA GLY A 314 -13.81 -4.83 -24.46
C GLY A 314 -13.95 -4.04 -23.16
N GLN A 315 -15.14 -3.97 -22.55
CA GLN A 315 -15.26 -3.44 -21.19
C GLN A 315 -14.67 -4.43 -20.20
N ILE A 316 -13.95 -3.91 -19.21
CA ILE A 316 -13.23 -4.69 -18.20
C ILE A 316 -13.89 -4.46 -16.85
N SER A 317 -14.16 -5.53 -16.11
CA SER A 317 -14.46 -5.46 -14.67
C SER A 317 -13.33 -6.13 -13.91
N ALA A 318 -12.71 -5.38 -13.00
CA ALA A 318 -11.57 -5.84 -12.19
C ALA A 318 -11.89 -5.94 -10.69
N ASP A 319 -13.02 -5.36 -10.25
CA ASP A 319 -13.29 -5.14 -8.84
C ASP A 319 -14.67 -5.61 -8.36
N THR A 320 -15.54 -6.04 -9.28
CA THR A 320 -16.91 -6.44 -8.99
C THR A 320 -17.25 -7.82 -9.58
N ILE A 321 -18.05 -8.60 -8.85
CA ILE A 321 -18.60 -9.89 -9.31
C ILE A 321 -20.10 -9.87 -9.05
N ASP A 322 -20.91 -10.09 -10.09
CA ASP A 322 -22.38 -10.09 -10.01
C ASP A 322 -22.96 -8.84 -9.30
N GLY A 323 -22.37 -7.67 -9.58
CA GLY A 323 -22.77 -6.39 -8.98
C GLY A 323 -22.38 -6.21 -7.52
N ARG A 324 -21.57 -7.12 -6.95
CA ARG A 324 -21.04 -7.03 -5.58
C ARG A 324 -19.58 -6.65 -5.60
N GLN A 325 -19.21 -5.74 -4.69
CA GLN A 325 -17.80 -5.35 -4.52
C GLN A 325 -16.96 -6.56 -4.12
N PHE A 326 -15.95 -6.85 -4.93
CA PHE A 326 -14.95 -7.88 -4.67
C PHE A 326 -13.66 -7.26 -4.15
N SER A 327 -13.14 -6.24 -4.81
CA SER A 327 -11.91 -5.54 -4.42
C SER A 327 -12.11 -4.02 -4.39
N GLY A 328 -11.44 -3.26 -5.24
CA GLY A 328 -11.62 -1.82 -5.41
C GLY A 328 -11.00 -1.34 -6.72
N ILE A 329 -11.28 -0.09 -7.08
CA ILE A 329 -10.75 0.52 -8.30
C ILE A 329 -9.22 0.55 -8.25
N GLY A 330 -8.61 0.92 -7.11
CA GLY A 330 -7.14 0.96 -6.97
C GLY A 330 -6.52 1.91 -7.99
N GLY A 331 -5.36 1.56 -8.55
CA GLY A 331 -4.69 2.33 -9.59
C GLY A 331 -4.66 1.71 -10.98
N HIS A 332 -5.36 0.60 -11.23
CA HIS A 332 -5.23 -0.10 -12.52
C HIS A 332 -5.72 0.75 -13.70
N GLU A 333 -6.65 1.69 -13.50
CA GLU A 333 -7.10 2.64 -14.53
C GLU A 333 -6.14 3.83 -14.72
N ASP A 334 -5.30 4.11 -13.72
CA ASP A 334 -4.30 5.19 -13.80
C ASP A 334 -3.11 4.80 -14.70
N PHE A 335 -2.78 3.50 -14.73
CA PHE A 335 -1.65 2.89 -15.44
C PHE A 335 -2.00 2.40 -16.85
#